data_AF-A0A7V9F9D9-F1
#
_entry.id   AF-A0A7V9F9D9-F1
#
_cell.length_a   1.000
_cell.length_b   1.000
_cell.length_c   1.000
_cell.angle_alpha   90.00
_cell.angle_beta   90.00
_cell.angle_gamma   90.00
#
_symmetry.space_group_name_H-M   'P 1'
#
loop_
_entity.id
_entity.type
_entity.pdbx_description
1 polymer ?
#
loop_
_entity_poly.entity_id
_entity_poly.type
_entity_poly.pdbx_seq_one_letter_code
_entity_poly.pdbx_strand_id
1 'polypeptide(L)'
;MSDDNIQSGPARDDMYQSMAIKLVNSGVLTPVAEFVKDVRAVAGFRASPRQITAALDGLSDSGESIDVASVAAVVGKSRGDRSQRQRRNAREWNALGAALTLQGLDGTPEGQREFLGITRQVAGSHANDALLLQLSLILAGDGIELSPRTVGLIGKRLAKSAADLTDLQLADHALREYASLNRPQPTLRQQRKTSVAARRTGPVEYQNKPGKRRWKPGGRRRLTIQFPKKPDDDR
;
A
#
# COMPACT_ATOMS: atom_id res chain seq x y z
N MET A 1 -10.60 -14.87 -41.47
CA MET A 1 -9.28 -14.22 -41.28
C MET A 1 -9.46 -12.78 -41.70
N SER A 2 -8.94 -11.84 -40.89
CA SER A 2 -9.06 -10.38 -41.00
C SER A 2 -10.27 -9.79 -40.30
N ASP A 3 -10.03 -9.21 -39.11
CA ASP A 3 -10.66 -7.96 -38.60
C ASP A 3 -10.25 -7.71 -37.12
N ASP A 4 -8.97 -7.46 -36.86
CA ASP A 4 -8.48 -7.11 -35.50
C ASP A 4 -7.52 -5.89 -35.49
N ASN A 5 -7.34 -5.20 -36.62
CA ASN A 5 -6.23 -4.24 -36.76
C ASN A 5 -6.63 -2.75 -36.57
N ILE A 6 -7.90 -2.43 -36.33
CA ILE A 6 -8.39 -1.04 -36.32
C ILE A 6 -8.50 -0.44 -34.90
N GLN A 7 -8.56 -1.28 -33.85
CA GLN A 7 -8.73 -0.79 -32.47
C GLN A 7 -7.41 -0.40 -31.75
N SER A 8 -6.24 -0.65 -32.35
CA SER A 8 -4.94 -0.40 -31.69
C SER A 8 -4.32 0.98 -31.97
N GLY A 9 -4.84 1.72 -32.96
CA GLY A 9 -4.38 3.06 -33.35
C GLY A 9 -4.58 4.13 -32.26
N PRO A 10 -5.82 4.39 -31.80
CA PRO A 10 -6.09 5.52 -30.89
C PRO A 10 -5.38 5.36 -29.54
N ALA A 11 -5.39 4.17 -28.95
CA ALA A 11 -4.71 3.92 -27.68
C ALA A 11 -3.18 4.06 -27.76
N ARG A 12 -2.60 3.85 -28.95
CA ARG A 12 -1.17 4.02 -29.17
C ARG A 12 -0.83 5.51 -29.38
N ASP A 13 -1.69 6.24 -30.07
CA ASP A 13 -1.53 7.67 -30.30
C ASP A 13 -1.70 8.46 -28.99
N ASP A 14 -2.68 8.11 -28.16
CA ASP A 14 -2.87 8.69 -26.81
C ASP A 14 -1.62 8.49 -25.94
N MET A 15 -1.00 7.32 -26.01
CA MET A 15 0.21 7.02 -25.26
C MET A 15 1.39 7.87 -25.74
N TYR A 16 1.61 8.00 -27.05
CA TYR A 16 2.67 8.86 -27.58
C TYR A 16 2.40 10.34 -27.29
N GLN A 17 1.14 10.78 -27.32
CA GLN A 17 0.74 12.12 -26.92
C GLN A 17 1.04 12.36 -25.43
N SER A 18 0.74 11.39 -24.56
CA SER A 18 1.07 11.48 -23.13
C SER A 18 2.58 11.55 -22.88
N MET A 19 3.38 10.80 -23.66
CA MET A 19 4.84 10.90 -23.62
C MET A 19 5.30 12.28 -24.08
N ALA A 20 4.75 12.82 -25.17
CA ALA A 20 5.10 14.15 -25.66
C ALA A 20 4.88 15.22 -24.59
N ILE A 21 3.70 15.21 -23.96
CA ILE A 21 3.37 16.16 -22.89
C ILE A 21 4.37 16.04 -21.73
N LYS A 22 4.70 14.82 -21.30
CA LYS A 22 5.66 14.58 -20.22
C LYS A 22 7.06 15.08 -20.56
N LEU A 23 7.56 14.78 -21.75
CA LEU A 23 8.87 15.22 -22.21
C LEU A 23 8.94 16.76 -22.26
N VAL A 24 7.91 17.41 -22.81
CA VAL A 24 7.84 18.88 -22.85
C VAL A 24 7.81 19.47 -21.44
N ASN A 25 6.99 18.92 -20.54
CA ASN A 25 6.89 19.37 -19.15
C ASN A 25 8.21 19.19 -18.38
N SER A 26 9.01 18.20 -18.76
CA SER A 26 10.34 17.97 -18.18
C SER A 26 11.46 18.74 -18.90
N GLY A 27 11.15 19.62 -19.85
CA GLY A 27 12.12 20.42 -20.59
C GLY A 27 12.84 19.68 -21.72
N VAL A 28 12.42 18.46 -22.06
CA VAL A 28 12.95 17.67 -23.17
C VAL A 28 12.19 18.03 -24.45
N LEU A 29 12.86 18.74 -25.37
CA LEU A 29 12.27 19.22 -26.62
C LEU A 29 12.42 18.24 -27.80
N THR A 30 13.02 17.07 -27.56
CA THR A 30 13.21 16.03 -28.58
C THR A 30 11.86 15.42 -28.98
N PRO A 31 11.58 15.23 -30.28
CA PRO A 31 10.40 14.50 -30.73
C PRO A 31 10.32 13.11 -30.10
N VAL A 32 9.11 12.67 -29.71
CA VAL A 32 8.92 11.40 -28.98
C VAL A 32 9.50 10.19 -29.72
N ALA A 33 9.36 10.15 -31.05
CA ALA A 33 9.88 9.06 -31.86
C ALA A 33 11.42 8.96 -31.80
N GLU A 34 12.09 10.10 -31.80
CA GLU A 34 13.55 10.20 -31.68
C GLU A 34 14.00 9.86 -30.26
N PHE A 35 13.33 10.41 -29.24
CA PHE A 35 13.58 10.05 -27.85
C PHE A 35 13.47 8.54 -27.60
N VAL A 36 12.40 7.90 -28.09
CA VAL A 36 12.22 6.43 -27.96
C VAL A 36 13.30 5.65 -28.70
N LYS A 37 13.77 6.15 -29.85
CA LYS A 37 14.87 5.54 -30.60
C LYS A 37 16.17 5.62 -29.80
N ASP A 38 16.46 6.76 -29.21
CA ASP A 38 17.69 6.99 -28.44
C ASP A 38 17.68 6.17 -27.14
N VAL A 39 16.55 6.10 -26.44
CA VAL A 39 16.39 5.23 -25.26
C VAL A 39 16.68 3.77 -25.62
N ARG A 40 16.19 3.29 -26.76
CA ARG A 40 16.47 1.90 -27.21
C ARG A 40 17.93 1.70 -27.56
N ALA A 41 18.56 2.69 -28.17
CA ALA A 41 19.98 2.64 -28.51
C ALA A 41 20.84 2.55 -27.24
N VAL A 42 20.57 3.42 -26.25
CA VAL A 42 21.29 3.42 -24.96
C VAL A 42 21.01 2.17 -24.14
N ALA A 43 19.75 1.71 -24.09
CA ALA A 43 19.37 0.52 -23.35
C ALA A 43 19.98 -0.77 -23.96
N GLY A 44 20.35 -0.76 -25.25
CA GLY A 44 20.89 -1.93 -25.95
C GLY A 44 19.83 -2.99 -26.29
N PHE A 45 18.53 -2.66 -26.22
CA PHE A 45 17.45 -3.54 -26.61
C PHE A 45 16.19 -2.78 -27.02
N ARG A 46 15.25 -3.49 -27.65
CA ARG A 46 13.96 -2.94 -28.10
C ARG A 46 12.98 -2.79 -26.94
N ALA A 47 13.18 -1.77 -26.11
CA ALA A 47 12.22 -1.37 -25.08
C ALA A 47 10.84 -1.08 -25.70
N SER A 48 9.80 -1.67 -25.11
CA SER A 48 8.42 -1.41 -25.50
C SER A 48 8.01 0.01 -25.08
N PRO A 49 7.17 0.72 -25.85
CA PRO A 49 6.70 2.04 -25.46
C PRO A 49 6.08 2.08 -24.05
N ARG A 50 5.35 1.03 -23.64
CA ARG A 50 4.76 0.93 -22.29
C ARG A 50 5.80 0.90 -21.16
N GLN A 51 6.97 0.29 -21.40
CA GLN A 51 8.07 0.32 -20.43
C GLN A 51 8.67 1.72 -20.33
N ILE A 52 8.81 2.40 -21.46
CA ILE A 52 9.32 3.78 -21.52
C ILE A 52 8.34 4.72 -20.82
N THR A 53 7.03 4.61 -21.06
CA THR A 53 6.01 5.39 -20.35
C THR A 53 6.12 5.18 -18.85
N ALA A 54 6.19 3.94 -18.38
CA ALA A 54 6.28 3.65 -16.94
C ALA A 54 7.55 4.23 -16.30
N ALA A 55 8.68 4.23 -17.02
CA ALA A 55 9.91 4.86 -16.54
C ALA A 55 9.80 6.38 -16.50
N LEU A 56 9.17 7.01 -17.51
CA LEU A 56 8.89 8.45 -17.52
C LEU A 56 7.95 8.84 -16.38
N ASP A 57 6.90 8.05 -16.14
CA ASP A 57 5.97 8.24 -15.02
C ASP A 57 6.72 8.18 -13.69
N GLY A 58 7.50 7.13 -13.47
CA GLY A 58 8.27 6.96 -12.24
C GLY A 58 9.27 8.10 -11.99
N LEU A 59 10.04 8.51 -13.01
CA LEU A 59 11.01 9.62 -12.89
C LEU A 59 10.31 10.96 -12.59
N SER A 60 9.17 11.21 -13.25
CA SER A 60 8.37 12.39 -13.01
C SER A 60 7.84 12.43 -11.57
N ASP A 61 7.36 11.29 -11.08
CA ASP A 61 6.77 11.17 -9.74
C ASP A 61 7.84 11.24 -8.64
N SER A 62 9.06 10.73 -8.89
CA SER A 62 10.18 10.84 -7.95
C SER A 62 10.89 12.21 -7.99
N GLY A 63 10.50 13.09 -8.92
CA GLY A 63 11.15 14.39 -9.11
C GLY A 63 12.56 14.30 -9.69
N GLU A 64 12.93 13.16 -10.27
CA GLU A 64 14.21 12.96 -10.93
C GLU A 64 14.22 13.57 -12.34
N SER A 65 15.41 13.98 -12.81
CA SER A 65 15.56 14.55 -14.14
C SER A 65 15.24 13.51 -15.22
N ILE A 66 14.37 13.88 -16.15
CA ILE A 66 14.03 13.03 -17.29
C ILE A 66 15.05 13.27 -18.41
N ASP A 67 15.90 12.27 -18.65
CA ASP A 67 16.76 12.19 -19.83
C ASP A 67 16.81 10.76 -20.40
N VAL A 68 17.42 10.62 -21.59
CA VAL A 68 17.52 9.33 -22.29
C VAL A 68 18.24 8.27 -21.45
N ALA A 69 19.32 8.65 -20.76
CA ALA A 69 20.15 7.73 -19.99
C ALA A 69 19.42 7.21 -18.76
N SER A 70 18.72 8.08 -18.03
CA SER A 70 17.95 7.76 -16.83
C SER A 70 16.78 6.84 -17.18
N VAL A 71 16.03 7.16 -18.24
CA VAL A 71 14.95 6.30 -18.73
C VAL A 71 15.49 4.93 -19.17
N ALA A 72 16.59 4.90 -19.91
CA ALA A 72 17.22 3.64 -20.34
C ALA A 72 17.69 2.79 -19.15
N ALA A 73 18.26 3.40 -18.12
CA ALA A 73 18.69 2.72 -16.90
C ALA A 73 17.50 2.08 -16.15
N VAL A 74 16.39 2.81 -16.00
CA VAL A 74 15.19 2.30 -15.33
C VAL A 74 14.61 1.12 -16.12
N VAL A 75 14.45 1.27 -17.43
CA VAL A 75 13.89 0.24 -18.31
C VAL A 75 14.80 -1.00 -18.37
N GLY A 76 16.12 -0.80 -18.33
CA GLY A 76 17.10 -1.89 -18.29
C GLY A 76 17.02 -2.73 -17.03
N LYS A 77 16.95 -2.08 -15.85
CA LYS A 77 16.83 -2.75 -14.54
C LYS A 77 15.46 -3.40 -14.32
N SER A 78 14.43 -2.94 -15.01
CA SER A 78 13.06 -3.50 -14.93
C SER A 78 12.77 -4.62 -15.94
N ARG A 79 13.80 -5.10 -16.65
CA ARG A 79 13.66 -6.11 -17.71
C ARG A 79 13.54 -7.52 -17.12
N GLY A 80 12.82 -8.40 -17.82
CA GLY A 80 12.81 -9.84 -17.54
C GLY A 80 11.60 -10.52 -18.15
N ASP A 81 11.45 -11.82 -17.85
CA ASP A 81 10.35 -12.63 -18.35
C ASP A 81 9.09 -12.46 -17.50
N ARG A 82 8.01 -12.03 -18.15
CA ARG A 82 6.75 -11.76 -17.47
C ARG A 82 5.85 -12.99 -17.44
N SER A 83 5.36 -13.29 -16.24
CA SER A 83 4.29 -14.28 -16.02
C SER A 83 2.97 -13.87 -16.68
N GLN A 84 2.06 -14.83 -16.89
CA GLN A 84 0.73 -14.54 -17.45
C GLN A 84 -0.05 -13.50 -16.61
N ARG A 85 0.06 -13.56 -15.28
CA ARG A 85 -0.56 -12.59 -14.37
C ARG A 85 -0.03 -11.17 -14.60
N GLN A 86 1.29 -11.03 -14.81
CA GLN A 86 1.90 -9.73 -15.12
C GLN A 86 1.48 -9.20 -16.48
N ARG A 87 1.25 -10.07 -17.46
CA ARG A 87 0.79 -9.68 -18.80
C ARG A 87 -0.63 -9.13 -18.80
N ARG A 88 -1.52 -9.64 -17.93
CA ARG A 88 -2.90 -9.15 -17.81
C ARG A 88 -2.99 -7.69 -17.36
N ASN A 89 -2.16 -7.30 -16.38
CA ASN A 89 -2.12 -5.94 -15.82
C ASN A 89 -0.78 -5.25 -16.15
N ALA A 90 -0.37 -5.32 -17.42
CA ALA A 90 1.00 -4.97 -17.81
C ALA A 90 1.39 -3.53 -17.47
N ARG A 91 0.44 -2.60 -17.41
CA ARG A 91 0.70 -1.19 -17.09
C ARG A 91 1.12 -1.04 -15.62
N GLU A 92 0.35 -1.57 -14.70
CA GLU A 92 0.56 -1.48 -13.25
C GLU A 92 1.85 -2.20 -12.86
N TRP A 93 2.12 -3.36 -13.46
CA TRP A 93 3.37 -4.09 -13.22
C TRP A 93 4.60 -3.37 -13.79
N ASN A 94 4.49 -2.70 -14.94
CA ASN A 94 5.59 -1.87 -15.44
C ASN A 94 5.84 -0.67 -14.51
N ALA A 95 4.78 -0.01 -14.05
CA ALA A 95 4.88 1.10 -13.11
C ALA A 95 5.51 0.66 -11.78
N LEU A 96 5.14 -0.52 -11.26
CA LEU A 96 5.76 -1.08 -10.06
C LEU A 96 7.24 -1.36 -10.28
N GLY A 97 7.62 -1.96 -11.41
CA GLY A 97 9.02 -2.22 -11.74
C GLY A 97 9.86 -0.95 -11.81
N ALA A 98 9.32 0.12 -12.41
CA ALA A 98 9.98 1.42 -12.45
C ALA A 98 10.12 2.02 -11.04
N ALA A 99 9.05 2.03 -10.25
CA ALA A 99 9.07 2.55 -8.87
C ALA A 99 10.07 1.81 -7.97
N LEU A 100 10.10 0.47 -8.02
CA LEU A 100 11.07 -0.34 -7.29
C LEU A 100 12.50 0.00 -7.74
N THR A 101 12.73 0.09 -9.05
CA THR A 101 14.05 0.41 -9.60
C THR A 101 14.58 1.77 -9.14
N LEU A 102 13.72 2.80 -9.14
CA LEU A 102 14.08 4.16 -8.72
C LEU A 102 14.44 4.21 -7.23
N GLN A 103 13.78 3.39 -6.42
CA GLN A 103 14.09 3.24 -5.00
C GLN A 103 15.26 2.26 -4.72
N GLY A 104 15.96 1.80 -5.76
CA GLY A 104 17.11 0.90 -5.62
C GLY A 104 16.76 -0.56 -5.28
N LEU A 105 15.47 -0.93 -5.40
CA LEU A 105 14.98 -2.29 -5.21
C LEU A 105 15.00 -3.07 -6.53
N ASP A 106 14.78 -4.39 -6.43
CA ASP A 106 14.70 -5.26 -7.62
C ASP A 106 13.41 -5.00 -8.41
N GLY A 107 13.52 -4.22 -9.48
CA GLY A 107 12.43 -3.90 -10.40
C GLY A 107 12.14 -4.95 -11.46
N THR A 108 12.88 -6.08 -11.49
CA THR A 108 12.63 -7.17 -12.45
C THR A 108 11.26 -7.83 -12.23
N PRO A 109 10.69 -8.55 -13.20
CA PRO A 109 9.44 -9.29 -13.01
C PRO A 109 9.50 -10.30 -11.85
N GLU A 110 10.66 -10.85 -11.54
CA GLU A 110 10.93 -11.70 -10.38
C GLU A 110 10.80 -10.89 -9.08
N GLY A 111 11.56 -9.80 -8.95
CA GLY A 111 11.52 -8.92 -7.78
C GLY A 111 10.14 -8.32 -7.52
N GLN A 112 9.42 -7.93 -8.57
CA GLN A 112 8.02 -7.48 -8.45
C GLN A 112 7.10 -8.56 -7.87
N ARG A 113 7.27 -9.83 -8.29
CA ARG A 113 6.47 -10.96 -7.79
C ARG A 113 6.80 -11.27 -6.34
N GLU A 114 8.08 -11.21 -5.98
CA GLU A 114 8.53 -11.38 -4.60
C GLU A 114 7.95 -10.28 -3.71
N PHE A 115 8.08 -9.02 -4.13
CA PHE A 115 7.52 -7.85 -3.44
C PHE A 115 6.03 -8.02 -3.16
N LEU A 116 5.22 -8.32 -4.19
CA LEU A 116 3.79 -8.54 -3.99
C LEU A 116 3.48 -9.81 -3.19
N GLY A 117 4.30 -10.86 -3.33
CA GLY A 117 4.16 -12.09 -2.56
C GLY A 117 4.27 -11.83 -1.06
N ILE A 118 5.30 -11.11 -0.63
CA ILE A 118 5.51 -10.72 0.77
C ILE A 118 4.40 -9.78 1.22
N THR A 119 4.05 -8.78 0.40
CA THR A 119 2.96 -7.83 0.68
C THR A 119 1.65 -8.56 0.97
N ARG A 120 1.32 -9.57 0.14
CA ARG A 120 0.11 -10.38 0.29
C ARG A 120 0.13 -11.24 1.56
N GLN A 121 1.28 -11.81 1.92
CA GLN A 121 1.41 -12.58 3.16
C GLN A 121 1.07 -11.72 4.39
N VAL A 122 1.47 -10.45 4.38
CA VAL A 122 1.17 -9.50 5.47
C VAL A 122 -0.29 -9.05 5.42
N ALA A 123 -0.83 -8.77 4.23
CA ALA A 123 -2.18 -8.26 4.06
C ALA A 123 -3.27 -9.30 4.41
N GLY A 124 -3.00 -10.57 4.14
CA GLY A 124 -3.95 -11.68 4.30
C GLY A 124 -4.89 -11.85 3.11
N SER A 125 -5.83 -12.79 3.21
CA SER A 125 -6.69 -13.24 2.10
C SER A 125 -7.69 -12.20 1.59
N HIS A 126 -7.98 -11.16 2.38
CA HIS A 126 -8.97 -10.14 2.03
C HIS A 126 -8.44 -9.06 1.09
N ALA A 127 -7.12 -8.86 1.02
CA ALA A 127 -6.53 -7.88 0.11
C ALA A 127 -6.25 -8.54 -1.25
N ASN A 128 -6.88 -8.02 -2.30
CA ASN A 128 -6.65 -8.49 -3.66
C ASN A 128 -5.34 -7.89 -4.23
N ASP A 129 -4.80 -8.55 -5.27
CA ASP A 129 -3.52 -8.13 -5.85
C ASP A 129 -3.59 -6.76 -6.54
N ALA A 130 -4.75 -6.39 -7.09
CA ALA A 130 -4.96 -5.10 -7.76
C ALA A 130 -4.86 -3.93 -6.77
N LEU A 131 -5.48 -4.07 -5.60
CA LEU A 131 -5.40 -3.12 -4.50
C LEU A 131 -3.96 -2.97 -4.01
N LEU A 132 -3.25 -4.08 -3.79
CA LEU A 132 -1.87 -4.03 -3.30
C LEU A 132 -0.92 -3.38 -4.33
N LEU A 133 -1.16 -3.61 -5.63
CA LEU A 133 -0.47 -2.91 -6.70
C LEU A 133 -0.75 -1.40 -6.66
N GLN A 134 -2.02 -1.00 -6.61
CA GLN A 134 -2.41 0.41 -6.55
C GLN A 134 -1.83 1.11 -5.33
N LEU A 135 -1.92 0.49 -4.14
CA LEU A 135 -1.34 1.05 -2.91
C LEU A 135 0.17 1.22 -3.03
N SER A 136 0.87 0.28 -3.67
CA SER A 136 2.30 0.42 -3.91
C SER A 136 2.59 1.63 -4.79
N LEU A 137 1.84 1.82 -5.88
CA LEU A 137 2.03 2.95 -6.79
C LEU A 137 1.69 4.29 -6.14
N ILE A 138 0.62 4.35 -5.33
CA ILE A 138 0.25 5.55 -4.56
C ILE A 138 1.40 5.97 -3.63
N LEU A 139 1.94 5.02 -2.86
CA LEU A 139 3.02 5.33 -1.92
C LEU A 139 4.29 5.73 -2.67
N ALA A 140 4.64 5.03 -3.74
CA ALA A 140 5.79 5.40 -4.57
C ALA A 140 5.66 6.81 -5.15
N GLY A 141 4.47 7.18 -5.62
CA GLY A 141 4.20 8.49 -6.20
C GLY A 141 4.25 9.64 -5.18
N ASP A 142 4.07 9.35 -3.89
CA ASP A 142 4.25 10.32 -2.79
C ASP A 142 5.69 10.34 -2.24
N GLY A 143 6.64 9.68 -2.95
CA GLY A 143 8.04 9.57 -2.53
C GLY A 143 8.26 8.69 -1.30
N ILE A 144 7.27 7.88 -0.92
CA ILE A 144 7.37 6.99 0.24
C ILE A 144 8.14 5.72 -0.14
N GLU A 145 9.08 5.33 0.73
CA GLU A 145 9.85 4.10 0.58
C GLU A 145 8.94 2.86 0.58
N LEU A 146 9.10 2.04 -0.47
CA LEU A 146 8.32 0.84 -0.71
C LEU A 146 8.83 -0.31 0.17
N SER A 147 8.16 -0.49 1.29
CA SER A 147 8.31 -1.68 2.12
C SER A 147 7.12 -2.64 1.89
N PRO A 148 7.36 -3.91 1.48
CA PRO A 148 6.29 -4.91 1.33
C PRO A 148 5.41 -5.03 2.58
N ARG A 149 6.03 -4.91 3.76
CA ARG A 149 5.34 -4.99 5.05
C ARG A 149 4.41 -3.81 5.26
N THR A 150 4.87 -2.60 4.98
CA THR A 150 4.06 -1.38 5.12
C THR A 150 2.87 -1.39 4.17
N VAL A 151 3.10 -1.70 2.89
CA VAL A 151 2.02 -1.85 1.90
C VAL A 151 1.03 -2.92 2.36
N GLY A 152 1.52 -4.06 2.86
CA GLY A 152 0.67 -5.15 3.32
C GLY A 152 -0.18 -4.77 4.54
N LEU A 153 0.36 -4.01 5.49
CA LEU A 153 -0.39 -3.53 6.66
C LEU A 153 -1.48 -2.53 6.27
N ILE A 154 -1.18 -1.61 5.36
CA ILE A 154 -2.18 -0.65 4.83
C ILE A 154 -3.25 -1.42 4.06
N GLY A 155 -2.86 -2.33 3.17
CA GLY A 155 -3.76 -3.20 2.43
C GLY A 155 -4.69 -4.01 3.33
N LYS A 156 -4.17 -4.56 4.44
CA LYS A 156 -4.99 -5.25 5.45
C LYS A 156 -6.08 -4.37 6.05
N ARG A 157 -5.77 -3.10 6.33
CA ARG A 157 -6.71 -2.15 6.95
C ARG A 157 -7.77 -1.68 5.96
N LEU A 158 -7.37 -1.48 4.70
CA LEU A 158 -8.25 -0.95 3.66
C LEU A 158 -9.02 -2.04 2.88
N ALA A 159 -8.62 -3.31 2.96
CA ALA A 159 -9.19 -4.40 2.17
C ALA A 159 -10.72 -4.50 2.19
N LYS A 160 -11.36 -4.13 3.32
CA LYS A 160 -12.82 -4.23 3.46
C LYS A 160 -13.58 -3.06 2.83
N SER A 161 -12.98 -1.88 2.77
CA SER A 161 -13.61 -0.67 2.24
C SER A 161 -13.14 -0.34 0.82
N ALA A 162 -12.04 -0.92 0.35
CA ALA A 162 -11.40 -0.56 -0.91
C ALA A 162 -12.30 -0.68 -2.14
N ALA A 163 -13.26 -1.60 -2.16
CA ALA A 163 -14.16 -1.77 -3.30
C ALA A 163 -15.12 -0.59 -3.51
N ASP A 164 -15.40 0.17 -2.44
CA ASP A 164 -16.33 1.30 -2.45
C ASP A 164 -15.61 2.65 -2.61
N LEU A 165 -14.28 2.66 -2.65
CA LEU A 165 -13.46 3.87 -2.74
C LEU A 165 -13.14 4.20 -4.20
N THR A 166 -13.18 5.48 -4.53
CA THR A 166 -12.57 5.98 -5.78
C THR A 166 -11.05 6.00 -5.68
N ASP A 167 -10.33 6.07 -6.80
CA ASP A 167 -8.85 6.11 -6.81
C ASP A 167 -8.29 7.26 -5.95
N LEU A 168 -8.93 8.43 -5.99
CA LEU A 168 -8.54 9.59 -5.17
C LEU A 168 -8.77 9.33 -3.68
N GLN A 169 -9.91 8.74 -3.31
CA GLN A 169 -10.19 8.40 -1.92
C GLN A 169 -9.25 7.31 -1.43
N LEU A 170 -8.94 6.33 -2.27
CA LEU A 170 -7.99 5.27 -1.94
C LEU A 170 -6.61 5.86 -1.66
N ALA A 171 -6.15 6.83 -2.46
CA ALA A 171 -4.91 7.54 -2.22
C ALA A 171 -4.90 8.28 -0.86
N ASP A 172 -5.92 9.09 -0.60
CA ASP A 172 -6.07 9.80 0.68
C ASP A 172 -6.06 8.84 1.88
N HIS A 173 -6.79 7.74 1.79
CA HIS A 173 -6.87 6.74 2.85
C HIS A 173 -5.53 6.01 3.04
N ALA A 174 -4.83 5.67 1.95
CA ALA A 174 -3.52 5.02 2.00
C ALA A 174 -2.48 5.88 2.74
N LEU A 175 -2.41 7.17 2.41
CA LEU A 175 -1.47 8.12 3.03
C LEU A 175 -1.80 8.36 4.51
N ARG A 176 -3.09 8.47 4.87
CA ARG A 176 -3.50 8.56 6.28
C ARG A 176 -3.12 7.30 7.07
N GLU A 177 -3.32 6.12 6.49
CA GLU A 177 -2.97 4.86 7.14
C GLU A 177 -1.45 4.72 7.29
N TYR A 178 -0.67 5.10 6.28
CA TYR A 178 0.79 5.18 6.36
C TYR A 178 1.24 6.09 7.51
N ALA A 179 0.70 7.32 7.57
CA ALA A 179 1.01 8.26 8.65
C ALA A 179 0.63 7.70 10.03
N SER A 180 -0.47 6.96 10.14
CA SER A 180 -0.89 6.33 11.39
C SER A 180 0.06 5.21 11.85
N LEU A 181 0.63 4.45 10.90
CA LEU A 181 1.57 3.36 11.19
C LEU A 181 2.92 3.89 11.68
N ASN A 182 3.33 5.05 11.17
CA ASN A 182 4.59 5.70 11.55
C ASN A 182 4.46 6.68 12.70
N ARG A 183 3.24 6.88 13.23
CA ARG A 183 3.04 7.76 14.39
C ARG A 183 3.73 7.11 15.60
N PRO A 184 4.66 7.80 16.28
CA PRO A 184 5.25 7.27 17.49
C PRO A 184 4.12 7.05 18.50
N GLN A 185 3.87 5.79 18.86
CA GLN A 185 2.87 5.51 19.88
C GLN A 185 3.31 6.19 21.16
N PRO A 186 2.45 7.03 21.78
CA PRO A 186 2.76 7.55 23.09
C PRO A 186 2.95 6.33 23.99
N THR A 187 4.17 6.15 24.48
CA THR A 187 4.47 5.07 25.42
C THR A 187 3.42 5.15 26.54
N LEU A 188 2.70 4.04 26.74
CA LEU A 188 1.61 3.88 27.73
C LEU A 188 2.13 3.95 29.18
N ARG A 189 3.06 4.87 29.48
CA ARG A 189 3.67 5.06 30.80
C ARG A 189 3.32 6.41 31.45
N GLN A 190 2.59 7.31 30.80
CA GLN A 190 2.25 8.62 31.37
C GLN A 190 0.75 8.95 31.48
N GLN A 191 -0.16 7.99 31.28
CA GLN A 191 -1.61 8.19 31.55
C GLN A 191 -2.11 7.56 32.87
N ARG A 192 -1.21 7.30 33.82
CA ARG A 192 -1.59 6.97 35.20
C ARG A 192 -0.80 7.82 36.16
N LYS A 193 -1.22 9.08 36.30
CA LYS A 193 -1.05 9.95 37.48
C LYS A 193 -1.45 11.37 37.06
N THR A 194 -2.70 11.76 37.30
CA THR A 194 -3.12 13.11 37.74
C THR A 194 -4.63 13.30 37.58
N SER A 195 -5.39 12.94 38.62
CA SER A 195 -6.59 13.68 39.03
C SER A 195 -7.07 13.27 40.44
N VAL A 196 -6.16 13.14 41.41
CA VAL A 196 -6.54 13.15 42.84
C VAL A 196 -5.45 13.90 43.61
N ALA A 197 -5.30 15.20 43.30
CA ALA A 197 -4.54 16.11 44.15
C ALA A 197 -5.54 16.83 45.07
N ALA A 198 -5.57 16.35 46.32
CA ALA A 198 -5.67 17.13 47.54
C ALA A 198 -6.50 18.45 47.51
N ARG A 199 -7.74 18.37 48.00
CA ARG A 199 -8.30 19.44 48.84
C ARG A 199 -8.40 18.92 50.27
N ARG A 200 -7.41 19.26 51.10
CA ARG A 200 -7.48 19.24 52.57
C ARG A 200 -7.27 20.67 53.03
N THR A 201 -8.23 21.25 53.76
CA THR A 201 -8.07 21.85 55.11
C THR A 201 -9.29 22.70 55.49
N GLY A 202 -9.96 22.32 56.60
CA GLY A 202 -11.08 23.02 57.25
C GLY A 202 -11.78 22.08 58.25
N PRO A 203 -12.08 22.49 59.50
CA PRO A 203 -11.99 21.61 60.67
C PRO A 203 -13.22 20.74 60.97
N VAL A 204 -12.93 19.75 61.79
CA VAL A 204 -13.75 18.64 62.29
C VAL A 204 -14.98 19.11 63.06
N GLU A 205 -16.17 18.63 62.69
CA GLU A 205 -17.31 18.53 63.60
C GLU A 205 -17.71 17.06 63.74
N TYR A 206 -17.60 16.58 64.99
CA TYR A 206 -17.86 15.21 65.42
C TYR A 206 -19.36 14.92 65.39
N GLN A 207 -19.83 13.98 64.57
CA GLN A 207 -21.05 13.21 64.87
C GLN A 207 -20.95 11.75 64.37
N ASN A 208 -20.58 10.90 65.34
CA ASN A 208 -20.89 9.47 65.54
C ASN A 208 -21.73 8.72 64.48
N LYS A 209 -21.18 7.60 63.96
CA LYS A 209 -21.73 6.23 64.18
C LYS A 209 -20.81 5.12 63.62
N PRO A 210 -20.52 4.04 64.38
CA PRO A 210 -19.58 3.00 64.00
C PRO A 210 -20.29 1.83 63.28
N GLY A 211 -20.13 1.74 61.97
CA GLY A 211 -20.64 0.63 61.15
C GLY A 211 -19.51 -0.20 60.54
N LYS A 212 -19.01 -1.19 61.29
CA LYS A 212 -18.05 -2.20 60.80
C LYS A 212 -18.61 -2.90 59.55
N ARG A 213 -18.03 -2.69 58.37
CA ARG A 213 -18.15 -3.64 57.25
C ARG A 213 -16.79 -4.25 56.95
N ARG A 214 -16.60 -5.42 57.57
CA ARG A 214 -15.52 -6.38 57.29
C ARG A 214 -15.59 -6.81 55.82
N TRP A 215 -14.49 -6.63 55.09
CA TRP A 215 -14.23 -7.37 53.86
C TRP A 215 -14.23 -8.87 54.17
N LYS A 216 -15.02 -9.66 53.43
CA LYS A 216 -14.87 -11.12 53.39
C LYS A 216 -14.23 -11.51 52.05
N PRO A 217 -13.07 -12.20 52.05
CA PRO A 217 -12.50 -12.77 50.84
C PRO A 217 -13.17 -14.14 50.55
N GLY A 218 -13.43 -14.43 49.27
CA GLY A 218 -13.84 -15.76 48.82
C GLY A 218 -15.32 -15.86 48.43
N GLY A 219 -15.60 -15.63 47.14
CA GLY A 219 -16.91 -15.83 46.54
C GLY A 219 -16.80 -16.33 45.10
N ARG A 220 -16.13 -17.48 44.89
CA ARG A 220 -16.21 -18.23 43.62
C ARG A 220 -17.65 -18.74 43.46
N ARG A 221 -18.50 -18.02 42.73
CA ARG A 221 -19.77 -18.57 42.25
C ARG A 221 -19.48 -19.52 41.08
N ARG A 222 -19.38 -20.82 41.38
CA ARG A 222 -19.60 -21.89 40.40
C ARG A 222 -21.11 -21.92 40.11
N LEU A 223 -21.49 -21.57 38.89
CA LEU A 223 -22.81 -21.90 38.35
C LEU A 223 -22.73 -23.36 37.90
N THR A 224 -23.25 -24.26 38.72
CA THR A 224 -23.47 -25.66 38.33
C THR A 224 -24.74 -25.69 37.47
N ILE A 225 -24.57 -25.79 36.15
CA ILE A 225 -25.67 -26.04 35.22
C ILE A 225 -26.11 -27.49 35.43
N GLN A 226 -27.27 -27.71 36.03
CA GLN A 226 -27.91 -29.03 36.06
C GLN A 226 -28.67 -29.23 34.75
N PHE A 227 -28.25 -30.20 33.95
CA PHE A 227 -29.03 -30.70 32.81
C PHE A 227 -30.03 -31.76 33.31
N PRO A 228 -31.33 -31.66 32.98
CA PRO A 228 -32.27 -32.73 33.27
C PRO A 228 -31.97 -33.95 32.40
N LYS A 229 -31.80 -35.10 33.06
CA LYS A 229 -31.66 -36.43 32.47
C LYS A 229 -32.98 -36.81 31.79
N LYS A 230 -32.99 -37.02 30.47
CA LYS A 230 -34.14 -37.63 29.80
C LYS A 230 -34.20 -39.12 30.16
N PRO A 231 -35.39 -39.66 30.42
CA PRO A 231 -35.59 -41.09 30.65
C PRO A 231 -35.39 -41.86 29.35
N ASP A 232 -34.65 -42.97 29.44
CA ASP A 232 -34.68 -44.07 28.49
C ASP A 232 -36.07 -44.70 28.58
N ASP A 233 -36.78 -44.74 27.45
CA ASP A 233 -37.99 -45.54 27.28
C ASP A 233 -37.71 -46.57 26.18
N ASP A 234 -37.90 -47.81 26.56
CA ASP A 234 -37.79 -49.02 25.76
C ASP A 234 -38.62 -48.98 24.47
N ARG A 235 -38.01 -49.41 23.37
CA ARG A 235 -38.63 -50.23 22.31
C ARG A 235 -37.58 -50.86 21.41
#